data_AF-A0A7J4QDY6-F1
#
_entry.id   AF-A0A7J4QDY6-F1
#
_cell.length_a   1.000
_cell.length_b   1.000
_cell.length_c   1.000
_cell.angle_alpha   90.00
_cell.angle_beta   90.00
_cell.angle_gamma   90.00
#
_symmetry.space_group_name_H-M   'P 1'
#
loop_
_entity.id
_entity.type
_entity.pdbx_description
1 polymer ?
#
loop_
_entity_poly.entity_id
_entity_poly.type
_entity_poly.pdbx_seq_one_letter_code
_entity_poly.pdbx_strand_id
1 'polypeptide(L)'
;GIYACIRSRKYLVPALGILFFAYFSYHVHKEMRFGLLMLPYFAILAAVGIKRVFRQGWAFWAILAVTGIVFASHLPSEWPIPDAREGYLHYIEGETVTGEVLTADPLVNLYSSKAVIPMYYPVFNAGLASKWISYANENYASISYVFLDTCSGGVICNPGEAGCEAKKWELIALLKEKFRTGYYAKQDSCEYWVFEEKKNDSSKV
;
A
#
# COMPACT_ATOMS: atom_id res chain seq x y z
N GLY A 1 -18.35 25.76 6.33
CA GLY A 1 -19.21 25.30 5.23
C GLY A 1 -20.62 24.95 5.66
N ILE A 2 -20.77 23.86 6.44
CA ILE A 2 -22.08 23.28 6.81
C ILE A 2 -23.05 24.31 7.38
N TYR A 3 -22.65 25.06 8.42
CA TYR A 3 -23.47 26.11 9.02
C TYR A 3 -23.97 27.15 7.99
N ALA A 4 -23.10 27.57 7.07
CA ALA A 4 -23.46 28.54 6.04
C ALA A 4 -24.48 27.94 5.03
N CYS A 5 -24.34 26.67 4.66
CA CYS A 5 -25.33 25.98 3.83
C CYS A 5 -26.69 25.85 4.53
N ILE A 6 -26.71 25.47 5.82
CA ILE A 6 -27.92 25.37 6.65
C ILE A 6 -28.62 26.73 6.72
N ARG A 7 -27.87 27.80 7.04
CA ARG A 7 -28.42 29.16 7.14
C ARG A 7 -29.00 29.67 5.82
N SER A 8 -28.40 29.29 4.69
CA SER A 8 -28.89 29.63 3.35
C SER A 8 -29.97 28.66 2.81
N ARG A 9 -30.50 27.76 3.65
CA ARG A 9 -31.48 26.73 3.29
C ARG A 9 -31.03 25.78 2.17
N LYS A 10 -29.71 25.65 1.97
CA LYS A 10 -29.09 24.73 0.98
C LYS A 10 -28.72 23.41 1.65
N TYR A 11 -29.72 22.69 2.15
CA TYR A 11 -29.52 21.48 2.95
C TYR A 11 -29.03 20.28 2.15
N LEU A 12 -29.22 20.26 0.83
CA LEU A 12 -28.88 19.13 -0.02
C LEU A 12 -27.39 18.74 0.07
N VAL A 13 -26.48 19.73 0.01
CA VAL A 13 -25.03 19.48 0.05
C VAL A 13 -24.57 18.86 1.38
N PRO A 14 -24.88 19.42 2.56
CA PRO A 14 -24.51 18.79 3.83
C PRO A 14 -25.25 17.46 4.06
N ALA A 15 -26.51 17.32 3.61
CA ALA A 15 -27.25 16.06 3.75
C ALA A 15 -26.60 14.93 2.95
N LEU A 16 -26.21 15.17 1.70
CA LEU A 16 -25.49 14.21 0.87
C LEU A 16 -24.13 13.86 1.48
N GLY A 17 -23.38 14.86 1.97
CA GLY A 17 -22.10 14.62 2.64
C GLY A 17 -22.22 13.76 3.90
N ILE A 18 -23.22 14.03 4.76
CA ILE A 18 -23.49 13.23 5.97
C ILE A 18 -23.92 11.82 5.59
N LEU A 19 -24.81 11.67 4.60
CA LEU A 19 -25.27 10.37 4.13
C LEU A 19 -24.11 9.51 3.63
N PHE A 20 -23.25 10.07 2.78
CA PHE A 20 -22.06 9.38 2.27
C PHE A 20 -21.08 9.04 3.40
N PHE A 21 -20.80 9.99 4.30
CA PHE A 21 -19.91 9.76 5.42
C PHE A 21 -20.44 8.66 6.34
N ALA A 22 -21.73 8.65 6.65
CA ALA A 22 -22.37 7.60 7.44
C ALA A 22 -22.31 6.24 6.72
N TYR A 23 -22.59 6.21 5.42
CA TYR A 23 -22.50 4.99 4.61
C TYR A 23 -21.10 4.37 4.63
N PHE A 24 -20.06 5.16 4.38
CA PHE A 24 -18.68 4.66 4.39
C PHE A 24 -18.13 4.39 5.79
N SER A 25 -18.63 5.09 6.82
CA SER A 25 -18.27 4.79 8.22
C SER A 25 -18.86 3.48 8.71
N TYR A 26 -19.96 3.03 8.12
CA TYR A 26 -20.62 1.76 8.46
C TYR A 26 -19.92 0.53 7.85
N HIS A 27 -19.19 0.70 6.74
CA HIS A 27 -18.44 -0.41 6.13
C HIS A 27 -17.25 -0.84 7.01
N VAL A 28 -17.08 -2.15 7.15
CA VAL A 28 -15.99 -2.77 7.95
C VAL A 28 -14.62 -2.46 7.33
N HIS A 29 -14.53 -2.47 6.00
CA HIS A 29 -13.31 -2.14 5.28
C HIS A 29 -13.27 -0.65 4.95
N LYS A 30 -12.42 0.10 5.66
CA LYS A 30 -12.20 1.53 5.43
C LYS A 30 -11.00 1.72 4.53
N GLU A 31 -11.24 1.79 3.24
CA GLU A 31 -10.17 2.11 2.29
C GLU A 31 -10.02 3.62 2.11
N MET A 32 -8.78 4.12 2.05
CA MET A 32 -8.51 5.55 1.85
C MET A 32 -9.15 6.10 0.58
N ARG A 33 -9.34 5.26 -0.45
CA ARG A 33 -9.98 5.64 -1.71
C ARG A 33 -11.41 6.14 -1.54
N PHE A 34 -12.12 5.75 -0.48
CA PHE A 34 -13.47 6.28 -0.20
C PHE A 34 -13.44 7.75 0.22
N GLY A 35 -12.34 8.21 0.82
CA GLY A 35 -12.11 9.62 1.13
C GLY A 35 -12.00 10.49 -0.14
N LEU A 36 -11.49 9.94 -1.25
CA LEU A 36 -11.37 10.67 -2.52
C LEU A 36 -12.74 11.09 -3.07
N LEU A 37 -13.77 10.27 -2.88
CA LEU A 37 -15.14 10.58 -3.28
C LEU A 37 -15.73 11.76 -2.47
N MET A 38 -15.19 12.05 -1.29
CA MET A 38 -15.60 13.17 -0.43
C MET A 38 -14.92 14.50 -0.76
N LEU A 39 -13.80 14.48 -1.50
CA LEU A 39 -13.06 15.70 -1.83
C LEU A 39 -13.92 16.78 -2.51
N PRO A 40 -14.77 16.48 -3.51
CA PRO A 40 -15.62 17.50 -4.14
C PRO A 40 -16.60 18.14 -3.14
N TYR A 41 -17.17 17.34 -2.22
CA TYR A 41 -18.09 17.84 -1.20
C TYR A 41 -17.38 18.77 -0.21
N PHE A 42 -16.19 18.39 0.25
CA PHE A 42 -15.39 19.24 1.11
C PHE A 42 -14.96 20.52 0.41
N ALA A 43 -14.58 20.47 -0.87
CA ALA A 43 -14.25 21.66 -1.65
C ALA A 43 -15.41 22.65 -1.74
N ILE A 44 -16.64 22.17 -2.01
CA ILE A 44 -17.83 23.02 -2.05
C ILE A 44 -18.12 23.64 -0.67
N LEU A 45 -18.09 22.82 0.40
CA LEU A 45 -18.33 23.31 1.76
C LEU A 45 -17.23 24.28 2.21
N ALA A 46 -15.99 24.06 1.82
CA ALA A 46 -14.86 24.95 2.06
C ALA A 46 -15.07 26.28 1.33
N ALA A 47 -15.36 26.27 0.03
CA ALA A 47 -15.60 27.48 -0.76
C ALA A 47 -16.73 28.36 -0.18
N VAL A 48 -17.85 27.75 0.22
CA VAL A 48 -18.96 28.46 0.87
C VAL A 48 -18.56 29.04 2.22
N GLY A 49 -17.75 28.30 3.00
CA GLY A 49 -17.21 28.77 4.28
C GLY A 49 -16.26 29.95 4.11
N ILE A 50 -15.28 29.79 3.23
CA ILE A 50 -14.25 30.78 2.91
C ILE A 50 -14.89 32.08 2.43
N LYS A 51 -15.83 32.03 1.47
CA LYS A 51 -16.54 33.23 0.98
C LYS A 51 -17.19 34.04 2.11
N ARG A 52 -17.69 33.38 3.15
CA ARG A 52 -18.32 34.05 4.29
C ARG A 52 -17.28 34.63 5.26
N VAL A 53 -16.25 33.85 5.58
CA VAL A 53 -15.15 34.24 6.48
C VAL A 53 -14.36 35.42 5.92
N PHE A 54 -14.12 35.47 4.61
CA PHE A 54 -13.41 36.57 3.94
C PHE A 54 -14.08 37.94 4.14
N ARG A 55 -15.38 38.00 4.46
CA ARG A 55 -16.07 39.27 4.78
C ARG A 55 -15.74 39.79 6.18
N GLN A 56 -15.18 38.96 7.05
CA GLN A 56 -14.79 39.29 8.43
C GLN A 56 -13.28 39.12 8.58
N GLY A 57 -12.48 39.96 7.92
CA GLY A 57 -11.04 39.77 7.67
C GLY A 57 -10.18 39.19 8.82
N TRP A 58 -10.48 39.49 10.09
CA TRP A 58 -9.78 38.90 11.25
C TRP A 58 -10.01 37.38 11.39
N ALA A 59 -11.21 36.89 11.09
CA ALA A 59 -11.57 35.48 11.20
C ALA A 59 -10.83 34.61 10.17
N PHE A 60 -10.48 35.18 9.02
CA PHE A 60 -9.66 34.50 8.01
C PHE A 60 -8.26 34.21 8.55
N TRP A 61 -7.60 35.23 9.11
CA TRP A 61 -6.26 35.07 9.68
C TRP A 61 -6.25 34.13 10.89
N ALA A 62 -7.28 34.17 11.74
CA ALA A 62 -7.41 33.25 12.86
C ALA A 62 -7.50 31.78 12.39
N ILE A 63 -8.32 31.49 11.37
CA ILE A 63 -8.44 30.13 10.82
C ILE A 63 -7.14 29.69 10.16
N LEU A 64 -6.48 30.58 9.41
CA LEU A 64 -5.21 30.28 8.77
C LEU A 64 -4.13 29.97 9.82
N ALA A 65 -4.05 30.75 10.89
CA ALA A 65 -3.11 30.55 11.99
C ALA A 65 -3.35 29.20 12.69
N VAL A 66 -4.59 28.88 13.05
CA VAL A 66 -4.94 27.58 13.67
C VAL A 66 -4.59 26.43 12.73
N THR A 67 -4.91 26.55 11.43
CA THR A 67 -4.57 25.53 10.43
C THR A 67 -3.05 25.35 10.32
N GLY A 68 -2.30 26.45 10.33
CA GLY A 68 -0.84 26.43 10.33
C GLY A 68 -0.25 25.78 11.58
N ILE A 69 -0.81 26.05 12.77
CA ILE A 69 -0.39 25.42 14.02
C ILE A 69 -0.65 23.91 13.98
N VAL A 70 -1.85 23.49 13.55
CA VAL A 70 -2.19 22.06 13.42
C VAL A 70 -1.25 21.38 12.43
N PHE A 71 -1.03 22.00 11.27
CA PHE A 71 -0.10 21.48 10.26
C PHE A 71 1.33 21.39 10.79
N ALA A 72 1.82 22.43 11.47
CA ALA A 72 3.15 22.45 12.08
C ALA A 72 3.29 21.40 13.19
N SER A 73 2.24 21.15 13.97
CA SER A 73 2.21 20.11 15.00
C SER A 73 2.17 18.68 14.46
N HIS A 74 1.87 18.53 13.17
CA HIS A 74 1.86 17.25 12.46
C HIS A 74 2.98 17.15 11.44
N LEU A 75 3.90 18.13 11.39
CA LEU A 75 5.17 17.92 10.73
C LEU A 75 5.85 16.75 11.44
N PRO A 76 6.15 15.65 10.75
CA PRO A 76 6.74 14.48 11.38
C PRO A 76 8.05 14.91 12.06
N SER A 77 8.08 14.86 13.40
CA SER A 77 9.24 15.28 14.21
C SER A 77 10.39 14.28 14.14
N GLU A 78 10.15 13.11 13.57
CA GLU A 78 11.12 12.06 13.37
C GLU A 78 10.92 11.50 11.96
N TRP A 79 12.01 11.42 11.20
CA TRP A 79 12.05 10.55 10.04
C TRP A 79 11.81 9.14 10.61
N PRO A 80 10.72 8.44 10.23
CA PRO A 80 10.49 7.12 10.75
C PRO A 80 11.75 6.29 10.47
N ILE A 81 12.24 5.59 11.50
CA ILE A 81 13.26 4.53 11.35
C ILE A 81 12.85 3.74 10.10
N PRO A 82 13.75 3.55 9.12
CA PRO A 82 13.37 2.96 7.84
C PRO A 82 12.62 1.67 8.14
N ASP A 83 11.35 1.69 7.78
CA ASP A 83 10.41 0.60 8.02
C ASP A 83 11.06 -0.65 7.41
N ALA A 84 10.97 -1.83 8.04
CA ALA A 84 11.44 -3.07 7.42
C ALA A 84 10.91 -3.22 5.98
N ARG A 85 9.75 -2.62 5.73
CA ARG A 85 9.14 -2.45 4.43
C ARG A 85 9.89 -1.54 3.48
N GLU A 86 10.49 -0.44 3.93
CA GLU A 86 11.24 0.49 3.08
C GLU A 86 12.46 -0.21 2.48
N GLY A 87 13.26 -0.91 3.30
CA GLY A 87 14.37 -1.72 2.80
C GLY A 87 13.92 -2.81 1.81
N TYR A 88 12.75 -3.40 2.03
CA TYR A 88 12.13 -4.34 1.11
C TYR A 88 11.73 -3.68 -0.23
N LEU A 89 11.09 -2.50 -0.20
CA LEU A 89 10.62 -1.82 -1.42
C LEU A 89 11.76 -1.26 -2.27
N HIS A 90 12.80 -0.74 -1.62
CA HIS A 90 13.94 -0.10 -2.28
C HIS A 90 15.07 -1.06 -2.67
N TYR A 91 14.93 -2.37 -2.42
CA TYR A 91 16.02 -3.34 -2.59
C TYR A 91 16.62 -3.37 -4.01
N ILE A 92 15.82 -3.14 -5.06
CA ILE A 92 16.27 -3.10 -6.46
C ILE A 92 16.32 -1.69 -7.04
N GLU A 93 16.19 -0.65 -6.21
CA GLU A 93 16.20 0.72 -6.71
C GLU A 93 17.56 1.05 -7.34
N GLY A 94 17.53 1.46 -8.61
CA GLY A 94 18.75 1.79 -9.37
C GLY A 94 19.47 0.58 -9.99
N GLU A 95 19.04 -0.65 -9.70
CA GLU A 95 19.58 -1.86 -10.30
C GLU A 95 18.98 -2.12 -11.69
N THR A 96 19.80 -2.57 -12.64
CA THR A 96 19.30 -2.97 -13.97
C THR A 96 18.83 -4.42 -13.94
N VAL A 97 17.51 -4.63 -13.93
CA VAL A 97 16.93 -5.97 -13.85
C VAL A 97 16.82 -6.61 -15.24
N THR A 98 17.49 -7.75 -15.45
CA THR A 98 17.52 -8.46 -16.74
C THR A 98 16.46 -9.55 -16.88
N GLY A 99 16.01 -10.18 -15.81
CA GLY A 99 14.98 -11.22 -15.80
C GLY A 99 13.60 -10.72 -15.37
N GLU A 100 12.77 -11.64 -14.89
CA GLU A 100 11.43 -11.38 -14.35
C GLU A 100 11.51 -10.98 -12.87
N VAL A 101 10.56 -10.14 -12.45
CA VAL A 101 10.37 -9.74 -11.06
C VAL A 101 9.00 -10.21 -10.61
N LEU A 102 8.95 -11.19 -9.72
CA LEU A 102 7.71 -11.63 -9.09
C LEU A 102 7.49 -10.81 -7.82
N THR A 103 6.27 -10.33 -7.57
CA THR A 103 6.00 -9.53 -6.36
C THR A 103 4.67 -9.85 -5.69
N ALA A 104 4.68 -9.86 -4.37
CA ALA A 104 3.51 -9.90 -3.51
C ALA A 104 3.02 -8.48 -3.14
N ASP A 105 3.86 -7.44 -3.28
CA ASP A 105 3.48 -6.04 -3.03
C ASP A 105 3.46 -5.23 -4.34
N PRO A 106 2.33 -4.60 -4.73
CA PRO A 106 2.26 -3.76 -5.94
C PRO A 106 3.22 -2.57 -5.92
N LEU A 107 3.63 -2.08 -4.75
CA LEU A 107 4.51 -0.91 -4.64
C LEU A 107 5.91 -1.17 -5.19
N VAL A 108 6.35 -2.43 -5.28
CA VAL A 108 7.64 -2.80 -5.89
C VAL A 108 7.72 -2.33 -7.35
N ASN A 109 6.59 -2.20 -8.05
CA ASN A 109 6.56 -1.70 -9.42
C ASN A 109 7.04 -0.24 -9.54
N LEU A 110 7.02 0.54 -8.45
CA LEU A 110 7.53 1.92 -8.45
C LEU A 110 9.06 1.99 -8.46
N TYR A 111 9.73 0.94 -7.98
CA TYR A 111 11.18 0.90 -7.79
C TYR A 111 11.90 -0.05 -8.76
N SER A 112 11.13 -0.82 -9.54
CA SER A 112 11.65 -1.75 -10.55
C SER A 112 11.82 -1.07 -11.90
N SER A 113 12.95 -1.30 -12.57
CA SER A 113 13.17 -0.87 -13.97
C SER A 113 12.37 -1.71 -14.99
N LYS A 114 11.75 -2.80 -14.55
CA LYS A 114 10.95 -3.73 -15.36
C LYS A 114 9.55 -3.93 -14.80
N ALA A 115 8.63 -4.32 -15.69
CA ALA A 115 7.29 -4.75 -15.30
C ALA A 115 7.35 -5.92 -14.30
N VAL A 116 6.66 -5.77 -13.18
CA VAL A 116 6.55 -6.81 -12.16
C VAL A 116 5.36 -7.73 -12.43
N ILE A 117 5.48 -9.00 -12.05
CA ILE A 117 4.44 -10.02 -12.19
C ILE A 117 3.82 -10.23 -10.80
N PRO A 118 2.53 -9.88 -10.61
CA PRO A 118 1.89 -9.95 -9.30
C PRO A 118 1.57 -11.40 -8.91
N MET A 119 2.01 -11.81 -7.73
CA MET A 119 1.77 -13.14 -7.18
C MET A 119 0.45 -13.26 -6.39
N TYR A 120 -0.11 -12.12 -5.97
CA TYR A 120 -1.26 -12.05 -5.07
C TYR A 120 -2.62 -12.00 -5.79
N TYR A 121 -2.63 -11.75 -7.11
CA TYR A 121 -3.87 -11.49 -7.87
C TYR A 121 -4.47 -12.77 -8.49
N PRO A 122 -5.81 -12.95 -8.52
CA PRO A 122 -6.83 -12.04 -7.98
C PRO A 122 -7.03 -12.12 -6.46
N VAL A 123 -6.84 -13.29 -5.87
CA VAL A 123 -6.86 -13.52 -4.42
C VAL A 123 -5.88 -14.66 -4.14
N PHE A 124 -4.96 -14.47 -3.21
CA PHE A 124 -4.02 -15.52 -2.81
C PHE A 124 -4.74 -16.66 -2.09
N ASN A 125 -4.55 -17.88 -2.59
CA ASN A 125 -5.22 -19.09 -2.14
C ASN A 125 -4.31 -20.31 -2.40
N ALA A 126 -4.70 -21.51 -1.96
CA ALA A 126 -3.89 -22.72 -2.11
C ALA A 126 -3.61 -23.07 -3.59
N GLY A 127 -4.56 -22.79 -4.48
CA GLY A 127 -4.41 -23.00 -5.92
C GLY A 127 -3.39 -22.03 -6.54
N LEU A 128 -3.43 -20.75 -6.16
CA LEU A 128 -2.50 -19.73 -6.63
C LEU A 128 -1.08 -19.99 -6.09
N ALA A 129 -0.96 -20.39 -4.82
CA ALA A 129 0.30 -20.83 -4.26
C ALA A 129 0.89 -22.02 -5.04
N SER A 130 0.07 -23.03 -5.36
CA SER A 130 0.49 -24.19 -6.15
C SER A 130 0.91 -23.79 -7.58
N LYS A 131 0.20 -22.85 -8.21
CA LYS A 131 0.59 -22.28 -9.50
C LYS A 131 1.97 -21.64 -9.45
N TRP A 132 2.27 -20.85 -8.42
CA TRP A 132 3.57 -20.19 -8.27
C TRP A 132 4.68 -21.18 -7.92
N ILE A 133 4.39 -22.24 -7.19
CA ILE A 133 5.32 -23.36 -6.95
C ILE A 133 5.72 -24.02 -8.27
N SER A 134 4.75 -24.36 -9.12
CA SER A 134 5.03 -24.93 -10.46
C SER A 134 5.80 -23.94 -11.34
N TYR A 135 5.34 -22.69 -11.39
CA TYR A 135 5.98 -21.65 -12.20
C TYR A 135 7.44 -21.41 -11.80
N ALA A 136 7.70 -21.28 -10.49
CA ALA A 136 9.05 -21.07 -9.97
C ALA A 136 9.96 -22.28 -10.24
N ASN A 137 9.45 -23.52 -10.23
CA ASN A 137 10.24 -24.69 -10.60
C ASN A 137 10.61 -24.72 -12.09
N GLU A 138 9.67 -24.36 -12.96
CA GLU A 138 9.85 -24.41 -14.42
C GLU A 138 10.69 -23.24 -14.95
N ASN A 139 10.58 -22.07 -14.32
CA ASN A 139 11.11 -20.82 -14.83
C ASN A 139 12.16 -20.16 -13.91
N TYR A 140 12.76 -20.90 -12.96
CA TYR A 140 13.71 -20.31 -12.00
C TYR A 140 14.86 -19.54 -12.67
N ALA A 141 15.31 -19.99 -13.85
CA ALA A 141 16.40 -19.36 -14.60
C ALA A 141 16.02 -18.04 -15.28
N SER A 142 14.72 -17.72 -15.45
CA SER A 142 14.28 -16.43 -15.98
C SER A 142 13.91 -15.43 -14.89
N ILE A 143 13.76 -15.88 -13.64
CA ILE A 143 13.34 -15.06 -12.50
C ILE A 143 14.58 -14.43 -11.85
N SER A 144 14.70 -13.11 -11.94
CA SER A 144 15.79 -12.38 -11.27
C SER A 144 15.50 -12.09 -9.81
N TYR A 145 14.27 -11.69 -9.49
CA TYR A 145 13.88 -11.32 -8.13
C TYR A 145 12.48 -11.82 -7.78
N VAL A 146 12.28 -12.20 -6.52
CA VAL A 146 10.98 -12.52 -5.93
C VAL A 146 10.79 -11.76 -4.62
N PHE A 147 9.83 -10.85 -4.62
CA PHE A 147 9.42 -10.05 -3.47
C PHE A 147 8.21 -10.70 -2.81
N LEU A 148 8.37 -11.10 -1.54
CA LEU A 148 7.30 -11.70 -0.75
C LEU A 148 7.14 -10.99 0.59
N ASP A 149 5.89 -10.62 0.91
CA ASP A 149 5.52 -10.10 2.21
C ASP A 149 4.29 -10.84 2.76
N THR A 150 4.23 -11.04 4.08
CA THR A 150 3.15 -11.79 4.72
C THR A 150 1.95 -10.93 5.16
N CYS A 151 1.92 -9.62 4.87
CA CYS A 151 1.00 -8.68 5.54
C CYS A 151 0.26 -7.66 4.66
N SER A 152 0.88 -7.11 3.62
CA SER A 152 0.34 -6.02 2.78
C SER A 152 -0.59 -6.52 1.67
N GLY A 153 -1.08 -7.76 1.80
CA GLY A 153 -1.93 -8.42 0.82
C GLY A 153 -1.21 -9.41 -0.09
N GLY A 154 0.11 -9.58 0.07
CA GLY A 154 0.91 -10.35 -0.87
C GLY A 154 0.66 -11.86 -0.88
N VAL A 155 0.66 -12.48 0.30
CA VAL A 155 0.39 -13.92 0.46
C VAL A 155 -0.43 -14.20 1.72
N ILE A 156 -1.53 -13.46 1.91
CA ILE A 156 -2.45 -13.66 3.04
C ILE A 156 -3.44 -14.78 2.69
N CYS A 157 -3.49 -15.81 3.52
CA CYS A 157 -4.50 -16.87 3.41
C CYS A 157 -5.80 -16.47 4.09
N ASN A 158 -6.93 -16.79 3.46
CA ASN A 158 -8.23 -16.67 4.09
C ASN A 158 -8.32 -17.69 5.25
N PRO A 159 -8.69 -17.30 6.49
CA PRO A 159 -8.75 -18.20 7.64
C PRO A 159 -9.67 -19.41 7.47
N GLY A 160 -10.63 -19.37 6.54
CA GLY A 160 -11.53 -20.50 6.24
C GLY A 160 -11.01 -21.48 5.18
N GLU A 161 -9.88 -21.20 4.53
CA GLU A 161 -9.38 -22.00 3.41
C GLU A 161 -8.41 -23.08 3.87
N ALA A 162 -8.84 -24.35 3.77
CA ALA A 162 -8.01 -25.48 4.11
C ALA A 162 -6.78 -25.59 3.19
N GLY A 163 -5.59 -25.67 3.79
CA GLY A 163 -4.34 -25.95 3.08
C GLY A 163 -3.63 -24.72 2.48
N CYS A 164 -4.24 -23.53 2.48
CA CYS A 164 -3.57 -22.32 1.97
C CYS A 164 -2.28 -22.02 2.76
N GLU A 165 -2.34 -22.04 4.09
CA GLU A 165 -1.17 -21.78 4.94
C GLU A 165 -0.04 -22.78 4.67
N ALA A 166 -0.36 -24.07 4.54
CA ALA A 166 0.63 -25.10 4.22
C ALA A 166 1.30 -24.84 2.85
N LYS A 167 0.49 -24.51 1.81
CA LYS A 167 1.00 -24.19 0.48
C LYS A 167 1.81 -22.89 0.42
N LYS A 168 1.45 -21.88 1.23
CA LYS A 168 2.24 -20.65 1.39
C LYS A 168 3.64 -20.98 1.91
N TRP A 169 3.74 -21.79 2.95
CA TRP A 169 5.03 -22.19 3.51
C TRP A 169 5.83 -23.11 2.59
N GLU A 170 5.16 -23.99 1.84
CA GLU A 170 5.78 -24.79 0.77
C GLU A 170 6.40 -23.91 -0.31
N LEU A 171 5.70 -22.86 -0.76
CA LEU A 171 6.22 -21.87 -1.70
C LEU A 171 7.44 -21.14 -1.13
N ILE A 172 7.37 -20.65 0.11
CA ILE A 172 8.51 -19.95 0.74
C ILE A 172 9.71 -20.89 0.89
N ALA A 173 9.49 -22.15 1.24
CA ALA A 173 10.55 -23.15 1.35
C ALA A 173 11.22 -23.42 0.00
N LEU A 174 10.43 -23.58 -1.06
CA LEU A 174 10.94 -23.72 -2.43
C LEU A 174 11.80 -22.51 -2.83
N LEU A 175 11.34 -21.30 -2.55
CA LEU A 175 12.06 -20.09 -2.92
C LEU A 175 13.41 -19.98 -2.17
N LYS A 176 13.43 -20.34 -0.88
CA LYS A 176 14.68 -20.45 -0.10
C LYS A 176 15.65 -21.50 -0.65
N GLU A 177 15.13 -22.60 -1.20
CA GLU A 177 15.96 -23.63 -1.84
C GLU A 177 16.55 -23.15 -3.16
N LYS A 178 15.72 -22.58 -4.05
CA LYS A 178 16.09 -22.25 -5.43
C LYS A 178 16.87 -20.95 -5.56
N PHE A 179 16.55 -19.95 -4.76
CA PHE A 179 17.09 -18.59 -4.86
C PHE A 179 18.01 -18.26 -3.68
N ARG A 180 18.77 -17.17 -3.80
CA ARG A 180 19.53 -16.58 -2.68
C ARG A 180 18.62 -15.61 -1.94
N THR A 181 18.62 -15.62 -0.61
CA THR A 181 17.95 -14.58 0.17
C THR A 181 18.81 -13.32 0.18
N GLY A 182 18.40 -12.29 -0.55
CA GLY A 182 19.08 -11.00 -0.62
C GLY A 182 18.68 -10.05 0.51
N TYR A 183 17.41 -10.08 0.89
CA TYR A 183 16.87 -9.30 2.01
C TYR A 183 15.92 -10.13 2.86
N TYR A 184 16.02 -9.97 4.17
CA TYR A 184 15.05 -10.47 5.12
C TYR A 184 14.89 -9.47 6.27
N ALA A 185 13.66 -9.09 6.55
CA ALA A 185 13.33 -8.32 7.75
C ALA A 185 11.99 -8.78 8.32
N LYS A 186 11.84 -8.61 9.63
CA LYS A 186 10.61 -8.91 10.35
C LYS A 186 10.19 -7.70 11.17
N GLN A 187 8.96 -7.26 10.97
CA GLN A 187 8.32 -6.19 11.74
C GLN A 187 6.97 -6.69 12.23
N ASP A 188 6.83 -6.78 13.55
CA ASP A 188 5.67 -7.40 14.20
C ASP A 188 5.43 -8.85 13.70
N SER A 189 4.26 -9.12 13.13
CA SER A 189 3.89 -10.40 12.51
C SER A 189 4.25 -10.49 11.03
N CYS A 190 4.85 -9.46 10.46
CA CYS A 190 5.13 -9.32 9.04
C CYS A 190 6.56 -9.72 8.73
N GLU A 191 6.73 -10.61 7.76
CA GLU A 191 8.02 -10.99 7.23
C GLU A 191 8.13 -10.50 5.80
N TYR A 192 9.27 -9.85 5.50
CA TYR A 192 9.61 -9.31 4.20
C TYR A 192 10.81 -10.07 3.67
N TRP A 193 10.65 -10.72 2.53
CA TRP A 193 11.67 -11.51 1.87
C TRP A 193 11.92 -10.95 0.47
N VAL A 194 13.19 -10.74 0.13
CA VAL A 194 13.60 -10.59 -1.26
C VAL A 194 14.54 -11.72 -1.61
N PHE A 195 14.11 -12.55 -2.55
CA PHE A 195 14.92 -13.60 -3.13
C PHE A 195 15.49 -13.13 -4.45
N GLU A 196 16.72 -13.50 -4.76
CA GLU A 196 17.40 -13.15 -6.00
C GLU A 196 18.05 -14.38 -6.64
N GLU A 197 18.25 -14.32 -7.95
CA GLU A 197 18.90 -15.38 -8.71
C GLU A 197 20.28 -15.74 -8.13
N LYS A 198 20.56 -17.04 -7.97
CA LYS A 198 21.90 -17.52 -7.58
C LYS A 198 22.85 -17.28 -8.76
N LYS A 199 23.60 -16.18 -8.73
CA LYS A 199 24.73 -16.01 -9.63
C LYS A 199 25.68 -17.18 -9.39
N ASN A 200 25.86 -18.03 -10.40
CA ASN A 200 26.97 -18.97 -10.38
C ASN A 200 28.24 -18.11 -10.31
N ASP A 201 28.97 -18.20 -9.20
CA ASP A 201 30.28 -17.58 -9.00
C ASP A 201 31.29 -18.23 -9.96
N SER A 202 31.10 -18.03 -11.26
CA SER A 202 31.99 -18.50 -12.32
C SER A 202 33.21 -17.58 -12.48
N SER A 203 33.37 -16.59 -11.60
CA SER A 203 34.50 -15.66 -11.53
C SER A 203 35.65 -16.13 -10.61
N LYS A 204 35.60 -17.37 -10.10
CA LYS A 204 36.75 -18.05 -9.48
C LYS A 204 37.27 -19.17 -10.39
N VAL A 205 37.84 -18.80 -11.53
CA VAL A 205 38.75 -19.65 -12.32
C VAL A 205 39.99 -18.84 -12.65
#